data_AF-A0A2V7UBM9-F1
#
_entry.id   AF-A0A2V7UBM9-F1
#
_cell.length_a   1.000
_cell.length_b   1.000
_cell.length_c   1.000
_cell.angle_alpha   90.00
_cell.angle_beta   90.00
_cell.angle_gamma   90.00
#
_symmetry.space_group_name_H-M   'P 1'
#
loop_
_entity.id
_entity.type
_entity.pdbx_description
1 polymer ?
#
loop_
_entity_poly.entity_id
_entity_poly.type
_entity_poly.pdbx_seq_one_letter_code
_entity_poly.pdbx_strand_id
1 'polypeptide(L)'
;EPGPLPAAYRPADWPLIRASLAPGIEIGGHSATHRTLPTLDDGELEYEIVASREKIHAGTGVWPDHFAYPYGQWTPRVRERVRAAGYRAALTLDDGLNRRSADPWRLRRVNVPAGISDAAFESWTAGLAVPSAAR
;
A
#
# COMPACT_ATOMS: atom_id res chain seq x y z
N GLU A 1 -4.52 -2.54 31.82
CA GLU A 1 -4.42 -3.17 30.48
C GLU A 1 -5.72 -3.01 29.69
N PRO A 2 -5.71 -2.36 28.52
CA PRO A 2 -6.82 -2.47 27.57
C PRO A 2 -6.99 -3.95 27.17
N GLY A 3 -8.24 -4.40 27.06
CA GLY A 3 -8.57 -5.77 26.64
C GLY A 3 -8.11 -6.08 25.21
N PRO A 4 -8.17 -7.34 24.77
CA PRO A 4 -7.76 -7.72 23.43
C PRO A 4 -8.62 -7.00 22.38
N LEU A 5 -8.01 -6.66 21.23
CA LEU A 5 -8.74 -6.10 20.10
C LEU A 5 -9.90 -7.04 19.70
N PRO A 6 -11.08 -6.48 19.34
CA PRO A 6 -12.15 -7.27 18.76
C PRO A 6 -11.65 -8.04 17.54
N ALA A 7 -12.17 -9.24 17.31
CA ALA A 7 -11.67 -10.13 16.24
C ALA A 7 -11.64 -9.44 14.86
N ALA A 8 -12.61 -8.57 14.56
CA ALA A 8 -12.71 -7.82 13.32
C ALA A 8 -11.56 -6.81 13.08
N TYR A 9 -10.82 -6.42 14.13
CA TYR A 9 -9.68 -5.50 14.04
C TYR A 9 -8.32 -6.21 14.17
N ARG A 10 -8.31 -7.54 14.29
CA ARG A 10 -7.05 -8.29 14.36
C ARG A 10 -6.48 -8.44 12.96
N PRO A 11 -5.17 -8.19 12.76
CA PRO A 11 -4.52 -8.51 11.50
C PRO A 11 -4.67 -10.00 11.16
N ALA A 12 -4.69 -10.31 9.87
CA ALA A 12 -4.61 -11.68 9.40
C ALA A 12 -3.33 -12.36 9.92
N ASP A 13 -3.44 -13.62 10.31
CA ASP A 13 -2.28 -14.43 10.67
C ASP A 13 -1.61 -15.05 9.43
N TRP A 14 -0.42 -15.61 9.61
CA TRP A 14 0.33 -16.20 8.50
C TRP A 14 -0.37 -17.37 7.82
N PRO A 15 -1.05 -18.30 8.53
CA PRO A 15 -1.90 -19.31 7.88
C PRO A 15 -2.92 -18.70 6.92
N LEU A 16 -3.65 -17.67 7.34
CA LEU A 16 -4.64 -17.01 6.48
C LEU A 16 -3.97 -16.29 5.29
N ILE A 17 -2.88 -15.56 5.53
CA ILE A 17 -2.13 -14.87 4.46
C ILE A 17 -1.62 -15.88 3.42
N ARG A 18 -1.08 -17.03 3.84
CA ARG A 18 -0.64 -18.08 2.92
C ARG A 18 -1.81 -18.69 2.13
N ALA A 19 -2.94 -18.93 2.79
CA ALA A 19 -4.15 -19.43 2.13
C ALA A 19 -4.70 -18.43 1.10
N SER A 20 -4.43 -17.13 1.26
CA SER A 20 -4.82 -16.09 0.29
C SER A 20 -3.92 -15.98 -0.94
N LEU A 21 -2.81 -16.73 -1.03
CA LEU A 21 -1.94 -16.78 -2.22
C LEU A 21 -2.60 -17.58 -3.36
N ALA A 22 -3.80 -17.17 -3.76
CA ALA A 22 -4.55 -17.71 -4.89
C ALA A 22 -4.28 -16.89 -6.17
N PRO A 23 -4.47 -17.47 -7.36
CA PRO A 23 -4.39 -16.72 -8.61
C PRO A 23 -5.26 -15.46 -8.57
N GLY A 24 -4.65 -14.30 -8.86
CA GLY A 24 -5.33 -12.99 -8.85
C GLY A 24 -5.21 -12.20 -7.54
N ILE A 25 -4.60 -12.75 -6.49
CA ILE A 25 -4.30 -12.03 -5.24
C ILE A 25 -2.78 -11.90 -5.07
N GLU A 26 -2.33 -10.69 -4.77
CA GLU A 26 -0.93 -10.39 -4.43
C GLU A 26 -0.83 -9.86 -3.00
N ILE A 27 0.23 -10.26 -2.28
CA ILE A 27 0.63 -9.69 -0.99
C ILE A 27 1.75 -8.67 -1.24
N GLY A 28 1.44 -7.39 -1.04
CA GLY A 28 2.40 -6.28 -1.12
C GLY A 28 2.92 -5.84 0.24
N GLY A 29 3.97 -5.01 0.24
CA GLY A 29 4.50 -4.37 1.45
C GLY A 29 3.68 -3.15 1.87
N HIS A 30 3.61 -2.87 3.17
CA HIS A 30 2.92 -1.69 3.72
C HIS A 30 3.62 -1.12 4.96
N SER A 31 4.95 -1.07 4.91
CA SER A 31 5.86 -0.81 6.05
C SER A 31 5.79 -1.89 7.14
N ALA A 32 6.67 -1.82 8.15
CA ALA A 32 6.79 -2.83 9.19
C ALA A 32 5.83 -2.55 10.35
N THR A 33 5.65 -1.27 10.70
CA THR A 33 4.85 -0.83 11.85
C THR A 33 3.86 0.29 11.53
N HIS A 34 3.71 0.67 10.25
CA HIS A 34 2.73 1.67 9.78
C HIS A 34 2.99 3.10 10.30
N ARG A 35 4.27 3.49 10.38
CA ARG A 35 4.69 4.85 10.71
C ARG A 35 4.59 5.79 9.52
N THR A 36 4.53 7.09 9.81
CA THR A 36 4.58 8.15 8.80
C THR A 36 5.99 8.27 8.21
N LEU A 37 6.25 7.54 7.11
CA LEU A 37 7.60 7.38 6.55
C LEU A 37 8.39 8.68 6.31
N PRO A 38 7.78 9.79 5.82
CA PRO A 38 8.51 11.04 5.63
C PRO A 38 9.18 11.62 6.88
N THR A 39 8.66 11.34 8.08
CA THR A 39 9.14 11.91 9.35
C THR A 39 10.27 11.12 9.98
N LEU A 40 10.62 9.95 9.42
CA LEU A 40 11.60 9.03 9.99
C LEU A 40 13.02 9.43 9.62
N ASP A 41 13.99 9.11 10.45
CA ASP A 41 15.39 9.15 10.02
C ASP A 41 15.70 8.03 9.00
N ASP A 42 16.93 8.01 8.46
CA ASP A 42 17.29 7.04 7.42
C ASP A 42 17.34 5.59 7.92
N GLY A 43 17.70 5.35 9.18
CA GLY A 43 17.76 4.00 9.75
C GLY A 43 16.37 3.46 10.06
N GLU A 44 15.51 4.30 10.66
CA GLU A 44 14.10 4.00 10.90
C GLU A 44 13.36 3.73 9.57
N LEU A 45 13.60 4.56 8.55
CA LEU A 45 12.98 4.42 7.24
C LEU A 45 13.40 3.12 6.55
N GLU A 46 14.68 2.78 6.59
CA GLU A 46 15.19 1.52 6.04
C GLU A 46 14.56 0.32 6.73
N TYR A 47 14.51 0.33 8.07
CA TYR A 47 13.85 -0.73 8.84
C TYR A 47 12.38 -0.91 8.44
N GLU A 48 11.61 0.17 8.37
CA GLU A 48 10.21 0.11 7.97
C GLU A 48 10.00 -0.53 6.59
N ILE A 49 10.89 -0.27 5.63
CA ILE A 49 10.76 -0.73 4.25
C ILE A 49 11.28 -2.17 4.09
N VAL A 50 12.49 -2.45 4.58
CA VAL A 50 13.18 -3.73 4.38
C VAL A 50 12.59 -4.81 5.28
N ALA A 51 12.39 -4.53 6.57
CA ALA A 51 11.87 -5.54 7.49
C ALA A 51 10.45 -6.00 7.10
N SER A 52 9.62 -5.10 6.54
CA SER A 52 8.32 -5.46 5.96
C SER A 52 8.46 -6.48 4.83
N ARG A 53 9.40 -6.23 3.91
CA ARG A 53 9.68 -7.08 2.74
C ARG A 53 10.15 -8.47 3.17
N GLU A 54 11.13 -8.52 4.08
CA GLU A 54 11.71 -9.75 4.61
C GLU A 54 10.70 -10.57 5.41
N LYS A 55 9.87 -9.90 6.21
CA LYS A 55 8.86 -10.57 7.03
C LYS A 55 7.76 -11.21 6.17
N ILE A 56 7.34 -10.55 5.09
CA ILE A 56 6.44 -11.15 4.10
C ILE A 56 7.11 -12.35 3.44
N HIS A 57 8.37 -12.23 3.01
CA HIS A 57 9.09 -13.34 2.40
C HIS A 57 9.24 -14.54 3.35
N ALA A 58 9.61 -14.32 4.60
CA ALA A 58 9.71 -15.37 5.60
C ALA A 58 8.36 -16.06 5.88
N GLY A 59 7.25 -15.31 5.89
CA GLY A 59 5.93 -15.84 6.17
C GLY A 59 5.26 -16.58 5.01
N THR A 60 5.62 -16.23 3.77
CA THR A 60 4.91 -16.64 2.54
C THR A 60 5.79 -17.35 1.50
N GLY A 61 7.12 -17.21 1.58
CA GLY A 61 8.07 -17.62 0.54
C GLY A 61 8.14 -16.67 -0.66
N VAL A 62 7.30 -15.63 -0.71
CA VAL A 62 7.19 -14.70 -1.84
C VAL A 62 7.82 -13.35 -1.49
N TRP A 63 8.62 -12.81 -2.41
CA TRP A 63 9.09 -11.44 -2.32
C TRP A 63 7.99 -10.49 -2.83
N PRO A 64 7.50 -9.54 -2.02
CA PRO A 64 6.45 -8.62 -2.48
C PRO A 64 7.00 -7.66 -3.53
N ASP A 65 6.30 -7.53 -4.66
CA ASP A 65 6.71 -6.68 -5.77
C ASP A 65 6.23 -5.24 -5.59
N HIS A 66 5.07 -5.05 -4.95
CA HIS A 66 4.45 -3.74 -4.77
C HIS A 66 4.49 -3.26 -3.32
N PHE A 67 4.57 -1.94 -3.13
CA PHE A 67 4.54 -1.28 -1.82
C PHE A 67 3.41 -0.27 -1.74
N ALA A 68 2.64 -0.23 -0.65
CA ALA A 68 1.70 0.85 -0.37
C ALA A 68 2.30 1.79 0.68
N TYR A 69 2.33 3.10 0.41
CA TYR A 69 2.81 4.06 1.42
C TYR A 69 1.77 4.21 2.55
N PRO A 70 2.16 4.09 3.84
CA PRO A 70 1.28 4.42 4.96
C PRO A 70 0.68 5.81 4.81
N TYR A 71 -0.63 5.91 5.01
CA TYR A 71 -1.42 7.15 4.80
C TYR A 71 -1.31 7.74 3.38
N GLY A 72 -0.77 7.00 2.40
CA GLY A 72 -0.48 7.50 1.07
C GLY A 72 0.69 8.50 0.99
N GLN A 73 1.41 8.73 2.09
CA GLN A 73 2.40 9.80 2.20
C GLN A 73 3.79 9.36 1.73
N TRP A 74 4.40 10.17 0.89
CA TRP A 74 5.72 9.88 0.32
C TRP A 74 6.49 11.18 0.05
N THR A 75 7.81 11.03 -0.08
CA THR A 75 8.73 12.08 -0.55
C THR A 75 9.71 11.45 -1.55
N PRO A 76 10.48 12.22 -2.32
CA PRO A 76 11.54 11.66 -3.17
C PRO A 76 12.51 10.75 -2.41
N ARG A 77 12.85 11.10 -1.15
CA ARG A 77 13.69 10.27 -0.26
C ARG A 77 13.05 8.90 0.01
N VAL A 78 11.80 8.89 0.45
CA VAL A 78 11.06 7.65 0.76
C VAL A 78 10.89 6.80 -0.51
N ARG A 79 10.54 7.42 -1.64
CA ARG A 79 10.40 6.75 -2.93
C ARG A 79 11.67 6.04 -3.37
N GLU A 80 12.83 6.70 -3.26
CA GLU A 80 14.11 6.08 -3.63
C GLU A 80 14.51 4.94 -2.68
N ARG A 81 14.19 5.03 -1.38
CA ARG A 81 14.42 3.92 -0.44
C ARG A 81 13.55 2.70 -0.77
N VAL A 82 12.27 2.90 -1.08
CA VAL A 82 11.37 1.82 -1.53
C VAL A 82 11.90 1.17 -2.80
N ARG A 83 12.36 1.96 -3.77
CA ARG A 83 12.97 1.46 -5.00
C ARG A 83 14.25 0.66 -4.72
N ALA A 84 15.14 1.19 -3.87
CA ALA A 84 16.40 0.56 -3.51
C ALA A 84 16.21 -0.78 -2.78
N ALA A 85 15.13 -0.90 -1.99
CA ALA A 85 14.76 -2.15 -1.30
C ALA A 85 14.23 -3.25 -2.24
N GLY A 86 14.14 -3.00 -3.55
CA GLY A 86 13.78 -4.00 -4.56
C GLY A 86 12.29 -4.10 -4.90
N TYR A 87 11.46 -3.16 -4.43
CA TYR A 87 10.07 -3.05 -4.91
C TYR A 87 10.03 -2.51 -6.34
N ARG A 88 9.11 -3.05 -7.14
CA ARG A 88 8.97 -2.74 -8.58
C ARG A 88 7.98 -1.61 -8.85
N ALA A 89 7.07 -1.36 -7.92
CA ALA A 89 6.13 -0.26 -7.97
C ALA A 89 5.62 0.08 -6.56
N ALA A 90 5.06 1.28 -6.39
CA ALA A 90 4.49 1.72 -5.13
C ALA A 90 3.25 2.61 -5.30
N LEU A 91 2.31 2.49 -4.37
CA LEU A 91 0.98 3.09 -4.44
C LEU A 91 0.78 4.17 -3.37
N THR A 92 0.34 5.34 -3.82
CA THR A 92 0.04 6.53 -2.99
C THR A 92 -1.47 6.66 -2.77
N LEU A 93 -1.89 7.77 -2.18
CA LEU A 93 -3.28 8.25 -2.20
C LEU A 93 -3.37 9.61 -2.91
N ASP A 94 -2.42 9.91 -3.80
CA ASP A 94 -2.47 11.13 -4.61
C ASP A 94 -3.67 11.04 -5.57
N ASP A 95 -4.39 12.15 -5.74
CA ASP A 95 -5.62 12.17 -6.52
C ASP A 95 -5.40 11.91 -8.03
N GLY A 96 -6.45 11.36 -8.66
CA GLY A 96 -6.56 11.20 -10.11
C GLY A 96 -6.07 9.86 -10.66
N LEU A 97 -6.17 9.71 -11.98
CA LEU A 97 -5.91 8.46 -12.69
C LEU A 97 -4.45 8.33 -13.13
N ASN A 98 -3.94 7.10 -13.09
CA ASN A 98 -2.64 6.76 -13.67
C ASN A 98 -2.72 6.80 -15.20
N ARG A 99 -1.73 7.42 -15.84
CA ARG A 99 -1.52 7.40 -17.29
C ARG A 99 -0.36 6.45 -17.63
N ARG A 100 -0.16 6.17 -18.91
CA ARG A 100 0.97 5.34 -19.37
C ARG A 100 2.34 5.88 -18.95
N SER A 101 2.46 7.19 -18.77
CA SER A 101 3.68 7.88 -18.29
C SER A 101 3.76 8.01 -16.77
N ALA A 102 2.86 7.37 -16.01
CA ALA A 102 2.91 7.41 -14.56
C ALA A 102 4.23 6.79 -14.06
N ASP A 103 4.78 7.40 -13.02
CA ASP A 103 5.95 6.88 -12.34
C ASP A 103 5.55 5.65 -11.51
N PRO A 104 6.12 4.45 -11.76
CA PRO A 104 5.72 3.22 -11.10
C PRO A 104 5.84 3.26 -9.58
N TRP A 105 6.70 4.12 -9.01
CA TRP A 105 6.88 4.23 -7.56
C TRP A 105 5.99 5.30 -6.90
N ARG A 106 5.02 5.86 -7.65
CA ARG A 106 3.97 6.74 -7.09
C ARG A 106 2.64 6.57 -7.84
N LEU A 107 2.23 5.32 -8.04
CA LEU A 107 0.95 5.02 -8.65
C LEU A 107 -0.18 5.52 -7.77
N ARG A 108 -1.09 6.25 -8.38
CA ARG A 108 -2.25 6.87 -7.73
C ARG A 108 -3.29 5.82 -7.40
N ARG A 109 -4.02 6.02 -6.30
CA ARG A 109 -5.19 5.23 -5.94
C ARG A 109 -6.32 6.14 -5.49
N VAL A 110 -7.54 5.64 -5.66
CA VAL A 110 -8.75 6.29 -5.18
C VAL A 110 -9.22 5.55 -3.94
N ASN A 111 -9.39 6.27 -2.84
CA ASN A 111 -10.03 5.70 -1.66
C ASN A 111 -11.52 5.50 -1.96
N VAL A 112 -12.05 4.30 -1.72
CA VAL A 112 -13.46 3.97 -1.94
C VAL A 112 -14.22 4.20 -0.62
N PRO A 113 -15.09 5.23 -0.53
CA PRO A 113 -15.85 5.48 0.69
C PRO A 113 -16.84 4.36 0.98
N ALA A 114 -17.04 4.04 2.26
CA ALA A 114 -17.99 2.99 2.67
C ALA A 114 -19.45 3.27 2.25
N GLY A 115 -19.80 4.54 2.03
CA GLY A 115 -21.13 4.97 1.60
C GLY A 115 -21.25 5.33 0.12
N ILE A 116 -20.29 4.95 -0.73
CA ILE A 116 -20.39 5.18 -2.18
C ILE A 116 -21.61 4.43 -2.74
N SER A 117 -22.37 5.06 -3.64
CA SER A 117 -23.44 4.37 -4.37
C SER A 117 -22.88 3.54 -5.53
N ASP A 118 -23.61 2.51 -5.96
CA ASP A 118 -23.23 1.69 -7.12
C ASP A 118 -23.00 2.56 -8.36
N ALA A 119 -23.91 3.50 -8.64
CA ALA A 119 -23.78 4.43 -9.77
C ALA A 119 -22.51 5.31 -9.67
N ALA A 120 -22.12 5.75 -8.46
CA ALA A 120 -20.89 6.50 -8.27
C ALA A 120 -19.66 5.61 -8.45
N PHE A 121 -19.68 4.38 -7.93
CA PHE A 121 -18.59 3.42 -8.09
C PHE A 121 -18.38 3.01 -9.56
N GLU A 122 -19.48 2.75 -10.29
CA GLU A 122 -19.45 2.50 -11.74
C GLU A 122 -18.88 3.69 -12.51
N SER A 123 -19.29 4.91 -12.18
CA SER A 123 -18.77 6.12 -12.80
C SER A 123 -17.27 6.33 -12.54
N TRP A 124 -16.78 5.98 -11.35
CA TRP A 124 -15.37 6.05 -11.00
C TRP A 124 -14.55 5.01 -11.77
N THR A 125 -15.01 3.77 -11.81
CA THR A 125 -14.31 2.68 -12.51
C THR A 125 -14.33 2.83 -14.03
N ALA A 126 -15.34 3.51 -14.58
CA ALA A 126 -15.37 3.95 -15.98
C ALA A 126 -14.49 5.19 -16.28
N GLY A 127 -13.90 5.81 -15.25
CA GLY A 127 -13.01 6.97 -15.37
C GLY A 127 -13.71 8.32 -15.59
N LEU A 128 -15.02 8.42 -15.34
CA LEU A 128 -15.83 9.61 -15.66
C LEU A 128 -15.87 10.65 -14.53
N ALA A 129 -15.89 10.21 -13.26
CA ALA A 129 -16.07 11.09 -12.10
C ALA A 129 -15.10 10.82 -10.94
N VAL A 130 -13.91 10.30 -11.26
CA VAL A 130 -12.89 10.01 -10.25
C VAL A 130 -12.44 11.30 -9.56
N PRO A 131 -12.37 11.34 -8.21
CA PRO A 131 -11.78 12.46 -7.50
C PRO A 131 -10.38 12.74 -8.05
N SER A 132 -10.23 13.92 -8.64
CA SER A 132 -8.94 14.44 -9.07
C SER A 132 -8.71 15.75 -8.32
N ALA A 133 -7.51 15.97 -7.81
CA ALA A 133 -7.04 17.32 -7.50
C ALA A 133 -7.36 18.17 -8.73
N ALA A 134 -8.18 19.20 -8.54
CA ALA A 134 -8.64 20.07 -9.61
C ALA A 134 -7.45 20.53 -10.46
N ARG A 135 -7.68 20.67 -11.77
CA ARG A 135 -6.69 21.20 -12.72
C ARG A 135 -6.12 22.53 -12.28
#